data_AF-A0A2G2WYY8-F1
#
_entry.id   AF-A0A2G2WYY8-F1
#
_cell.length_a   1.000
_cell.length_b   1.000
_cell.length_c   1.000
_cell.angle_alpha   90.00
_cell.angle_beta   90.00
_cell.angle_gamma   90.00
#
_symmetry.space_group_name_H-M   'P 1'
#
loop_
_entity.id
_entity.type
_entity.pdbx_description
1 polymer ?
#
loop_
_entity_poly.entity_id
_entity_poly.type
_entity_poly.pdbx_seq_one_letter_code
_entity_poly.pdbx_strand_id
1 'polypeptide(L)'
;MLAKEILEESILPFLTQDAPDVDVDGESNSQKVMSKIKVGPSSLALLAKAALMAKYVSRNESKKWSYQEAKSMIAESIELSQSVEIKELQKQADDQSEFYPLGPSIALTYVSVLEDCVSHCLNEGLEVKSLGGLHVIGTSLHESRRIDNQLRGRAGRQGDPGSTRFMVSLQDEMFQKFNFDTEWAVKLISRITNNEDIPIEGHGIVKQLLSLQINAEKYFFGIRKSLVEFDEVLE
;
A
#
# COMPACT_ATOMS: atom_id res chain seq x y z
N MET A 1 6.55 5.57 -7.19
CA MET A 1 7.10 5.15 -5.88
C MET A 1 8.24 4.18 -6.08
N LEU A 2 8.01 2.98 -6.65
CA LEU A 2 9.06 1.98 -6.91
C LEU A 2 10.29 2.50 -7.70
N ALA A 3 10.09 3.09 -8.87
CA ALA A 3 11.20 3.62 -9.68
C ALA A 3 11.98 4.74 -8.98
N LYS A 4 11.29 5.55 -8.17
CA LYS A 4 11.92 6.61 -7.36
C LYS A 4 12.76 6.01 -6.24
N GLU A 5 12.25 5.01 -5.52
CA GLU A 5 12.98 4.30 -4.47
C GLU A 5 14.24 3.61 -5.02
N ILE A 6 14.14 2.93 -6.17
CA ILE A 6 15.29 2.30 -6.84
C ILE A 6 16.38 3.34 -7.20
N LEU A 7 15.98 4.53 -7.67
CA LEU A 7 16.93 5.61 -7.92
C LEU A 7 17.53 6.16 -6.64
N GLU A 8 16.72 6.40 -5.62
CA GLU A 8 17.18 6.90 -4.33
C GLU A 8 18.19 5.94 -3.69
N GLU A 9 17.89 4.64 -3.65
CA GLU A 9 18.80 3.61 -3.13
C GLU A 9 20.13 3.53 -3.91
N SER A 10 20.08 3.77 -5.23
CA SER A 10 21.27 3.64 -6.09
C SER A 10 22.10 4.92 -6.21
N ILE A 11 21.51 6.10 -6.04
CA ILE A 11 22.16 7.40 -6.29
C ILE A 11 22.49 8.12 -4.97
N LEU A 12 21.61 8.09 -3.96
CA LEU A 12 21.84 8.79 -2.69
C LEU A 12 23.17 8.41 -2.02
N PRO A 13 23.58 7.12 -1.95
CA PRO A 13 24.86 6.76 -1.33
C PRO A 13 26.09 7.38 -2.00
N PHE A 14 25.98 7.82 -3.26
CA PHE A 14 27.08 8.45 -3.99
C PHE A 14 27.06 9.98 -3.92
N LEU A 15 25.90 10.58 -3.60
CA LEU A 15 25.73 12.02 -3.39
C LEU A 15 26.00 12.44 -1.94
N THR A 16 25.66 11.61 -0.97
CA THR A 16 25.72 11.94 0.47
C THR A 16 26.70 11.03 1.21
N GLN A 17 27.55 11.60 2.09
CA GLN A 17 28.39 10.83 3.02
C GLN A 17 27.77 10.65 4.41
N ASP A 18 26.73 11.43 4.72
CA ASP A 18 26.06 11.37 6.02
C ASP A 18 25.07 10.20 6.05
N ALA A 19 25.02 9.50 7.18
CA ALA A 19 23.99 8.50 7.43
C ALA A 19 22.61 9.18 7.36
N PRO A 20 21.55 8.49 6.90
CA PRO A 20 20.20 9.05 6.91
C PRO A 20 19.91 9.56 8.32
N ASP A 21 19.54 10.84 8.42
CA ASP A 21 19.21 11.48 9.70
C ASP A 21 18.01 10.72 10.28
N VAL A 22 18.28 9.84 11.25
CA VAL A 22 17.26 9.10 11.98
C VAL A 22 16.75 10.08 13.02
N ASP A 23 15.74 10.87 12.67
CA ASP A 23 14.74 11.41 13.59
C ASP A 23 13.72 12.24 12.81
N VAL A 24 12.61 11.60 12.40
CA VAL A 24 11.22 11.95 12.69
C VAL A 24 10.36 10.86 12.02
N ASP A 25 9.57 10.18 12.84
CA ASP A 25 8.63 9.09 12.54
C ASP A 25 9.25 7.72 12.25
N GLY A 26 9.12 6.84 13.25
CA GLY A 26 9.54 5.45 13.18
C GLY A 26 8.77 4.66 12.12
N GLU A 27 9.38 4.49 10.96
CA GLU A 27 9.10 3.37 10.06
C GLU A 27 10.41 2.74 9.57
N SER A 28 11.07 2.00 10.46
CA SER A 28 12.08 1.00 10.08
C SER A 28 11.43 -0.28 9.51
N ASN A 29 10.41 -0.14 8.65
CA ASN A 29 9.65 -1.27 8.09
C ASN A 29 9.58 -1.34 6.55
N SER A 30 10.30 -0.50 5.81
CA SER A 30 10.36 -0.63 4.34
C SER A 30 11.35 -1.73 3.87
N GLN A 31 12.25 -2.18 4.74
CA GLN A 31 13.51 -2.81 4.32
C GLN A 31 13.47 -4.28 3.87
N LYS A 32 12.32 -4.94 3.65
CA LYS A 32 12.32 -6.38 3.28
C LYS A 32 11.34 -6.88 2.22
N VAL A 33 10.33 -6.13 1.79
CA VAL A 33 9.36 -6.67 0.81
C VAL A 33 9.69 -6.31 -0.65
N MET A 34 10.46 -5.23 -0.89
CA MET A 34 10.72 -4.73 -2.25
C MET A 34 11.92 -5.39 -2.96
N SER A 35 12.58 -6.37 -2.32
CA SER A 35 13.72 -7.05 -2.91
C SER A 35 13.29 -8.03 -4.02
N LYS A 36 13.23 -7.51 -5.27
CA LYS A 36 13.61 -8.15 -6.55
C LYS A 36 12.80 -7.66 -7.77
N ILE A 37 12.61 -6.36 -7.96
CA ILE A 37 12.30 -5.88 -9.31
C ILE A 37 13.55 -6.12 -10.17
N LYS A 38 13.47 -7.04 -11.13
CA LYS A 38 14.56 -7.27 -12.09
C LYS A 38 14.57 -6.13 -13.10
N VAL A 39 15.41 -5.14 -12.82
CA VAL A 39 15.69 -4.05 -13.76
C VAL A 39 16.43 -4.60 -14.98
N GLY A 40 16.04 -4.16 -16.18
CA GLY A 40 16.65 -4.61 -17.43
C GLY A 40 18.10 -4.15 -17.58
N PRO A 41 18.89 -4.78 -18.47
CA PRO A 41 20.31 -4.46 -18.65
C PRO A 41 20.55 -3.01 -19.14
N SER A 42 19.62 -2.46 -19.93
CA SER A 42 19.67 -1.07 -20.41
C SER A 42 19.49 -0.07 -19.27
N SER A 43 18.42 -0.24 -18.48
CA SER A 43 18.13 0.59 -17.32
C SER A 43 19.22 0.49 -16.25
N LEU A 44 19.81 -0.70 -16.06
CA LEU A 44 20.96 -0.90 -15.16
C LEU A 44 22.20 -0.13 -15.64
N ALA A 45 22.47 -0.14 -16.95
CA ALA A 45 23.57 0.63 -17.53
C ALA A 45 23.38 2.14 -17.34
N LEU A 46 22.16 2.66 -17.54
CA LEU A 46 21.82 4.06 -17.30
C LEU A 46 21.92 4.43 -15.82
N LEU A 47 21.46 3.55 -14.93
CA LEU A 47 21.56 3.73 -13.49
C LEU A 47 23.02 3.75 -13.03
N ALA A 48 23.87 2.88 -13.57
CA ALA A 48 25.32 2.93 -13.36
C ALA A 48 25.94 4.23 -13.90
N LYS A 49 25.51 4.71 -15.09
CA LYS A 49 25.95 5.98 -15.68
C LYS A 49 25.59 7.16 -14.76
N ALA A 50 24.36 7.19 -14.25
CA ALA A 50 23.87 8.22 -13.33
C ALA A 50 24.58 8.17 -11.97
N ALA A 51 24.81 6.99 -11.41
CA ALA A 51 25.57 6.81 -10.17
C ALA A 51 27.03 7.27 -10.30
N LEU A 52 27.68 6.99 -11.44
CA LEU A 52 29.01 7.49 -11.74
C LEU A 52 29.04 9.02 -11.86
N MET A 53 28.04 9.62 -12.53
CA MET A 53 27.90 11.07 -12.62
C MET A 53 27.68 11.70 -11.24
N ALA A 54 26.81 11.12 -10.41
CA ALA A 54 26.59 11.56 -9.04
C ALA A 54 27.88 11.55 -8.19
N LYS A 55 28.65 10.47 -8.29
CA LYS A 55 29.97 10.35 -7.62
C LYS A 55 30.99 11.36 -8.13
N TYR A 56 30.90 11.75 -9.40
CA TYR A 56 31.80 12.73 -10.00
C TYR A 56 31.43 14.15 -9.55
N VAL A 57 30.14 14.50 -9.59
CA VAL A 57 29.63 15.81 -9.12
C VAL A 57 29.97 16.03 -7.65
N SER A 58 29.79 15.04 -6.79
CA SER A 58 30.13 15.14 -5.36
C SER A 58 31.62 15.29 -5.06
N ARG A 59 32.50 15.00 -6.04
CA ARG A 59 33.95 15.18 -5.92
C ARG A 59 34.46 16.50 -6.51
N ASN A 60 33.81 16.99 -7.56
CA ASN A 60 34.20 18.21 -8.27
C ASN A 60 33.65 19.47 -7.60
N GLU A 61 32.41 19.41 -7.10
CA GLU A 61 31.88 20.48 -6.27
C GLU A 61 32.45 20.32 -4.87
N SER A 62 33.22 21.31 -4.41
CA SER A 62 33.76 21.40 -3.04
C SER A 62 32.67 21.43 -1.94
N LYS A 63 31.40 21.23 -2.31
CA LYS A 63 30.22 21.20 -1.44
C LYS A 63 29.82 19.74 -1.17
N LYS A 64 29.75 19.39 0.11
CA LYS A 64 29.03 18.20 0.55
C LYS A 64 27.54 18.48 0.44
N TRP A 65 26.81 17.65 -0.30
CA TRP A 65 25.37 17.77 -0.39
C TRP A 65 24.73 17.26 0.89
N SER A 66 23.82 18.03 1.47
CA SER A 66 22.93 17.54 2.52
C SER A 66 22.00 16.46 1.96
N TYR A 67 21.54 15.54 2.81
CA TYR A 67 20.56 14.52 2.44
C TYR A 67 19.28 15.11 1.85
N GLN A 68 18.84 16.27 2.36
CA GLN A 68 17.66 16.97 1.86
C GLN A 68 17.89 17.61 0.48
N GLU A 69 19.08 18.16 0.23
CA GLU A 69 19.46 18.76 -1.06
C GLU A 69 19.54 17.69 -2.16
N ALA A 70 20.14 16.53 -1.84
CA ALA A 70 20.19 15.40 -2.76
C ALA A 70 18.80 14.87 -3.13
N LYS A 71 17.88 14.80 -2.14
CA LYS A 71 16.48 14.42 -2.38
C LYS A 71 15.74 15.45 -3.23
N SER A 72 15.94 16.75 -2.99
CA SER A 72 15.34 17.82 -3.80
C SER A 72 15.79 17.71 -5.25
N MET A 73 17.09 17.53 -5.48
CA MET A 73 17.64 17.41 -6.83
C MET A 73 17.09 16.19 -7.60
N ILE A 74 16.94 15.04 -6.92
CA ILE A 74 16.31 13.86 -7.52
C ILE A 74 14.84 14.14 -7.84
N ALA A 75 14.11 14.81 -6.95
CA ALA A 75 12.72 15.18 -7.19
C ALA A 75 12.56 16.15 -8.38
N GLU A 76 13.39 17.19 -8.46
CA GLU A 76 13.43 18.14 -9.58
C GLU A 76 13.75 17.44 -10.91
N SER A 77 14.67 16.47 -10.89
CA SER A 77 15.01 15.65 -12.06
C SER A 77 13.84 14.75 -12.49
N ILE A 78 13.05 14.26 -11.54
CA ILE A 78 11.83 13.48 -11.83
C ILE A 78 10.75 14.40 -12.43
N GLU A 79 10.59 15.63 -11.96
CA GLU A 79 9.66 16.60 -12.56
C GLU A 79 10.07 16.98 -13.98
N LEU A 80 11.37 17.14 -14.22
CA LEU A 80 11.93 17.36 -15.56
C LEU A 80 11.59 16.19 -16.51
N SER A 81 11.62 14.96 -16.01
CA SER A 81 11.26 13.76 -16.80
C SER A 81 9.81 13.71 -17.25
N GLN A 82 8.90 14.41 -16.55
CA GLN A 82 7.48 14.47 -16.89
C GLN A 82 7.13 15.57 -17.89
N SER A 83 7.99 16.59 -17.99
CA SER A 83 7.76 17.79 -18.81
C SER A 83 8.49 17.78 -20.15
N VAL A 84 9.57 16.99 -20.27
CA VAL A 84 10.43 16.96 -21.46
C VAL A 84 10.32 15.61 -22.19
N GLU A 85 10.28 15.63 -23.53
CA GLU A 85 10.28 14.40 -24.32
C GLU A 85 11.60 13.61 -24.16
N ILE A 86 11.50 12.27 -24.17
CA ILE A 86 12.63 11.34 -23.98
C ILE A 86 13.79 11.63 -24.95
N LYS A 87 13.50 12.01 -26.20
CA LYS A 87 14.51 12.33 -27.22
C LYS A 87 15.31 13.59 -26.88
N GLU A 88 14.67 14.57 -26.26
CA GLU A 88 15.31 15.81 -25.85
C GLU A 88 16.11 15.62 -24.56
N LEU A 89 15.63 14.81 -23.63
CA LEU A 89 16.40 14.35 -22.46
C LEU A 89 17.65 13.58 -22.87
N GLN A 90 17.53 12.69 -23.86
CA GLN A 90 18.64 11.92 -24.38
C GLN A 90 19.68 12.84 -25.03
N LYS A 91 19.23 13.83 -25.83
CA LYS A 91 20.11 14.85 -26.42
C LYS A 91 20.81 15.69 -25.35
N GLN A 92 20.10 16.13 -24.31
CA GLN A 92 20.67 16.90 -23.19
C GLN A 92 21.61 16.05 -22.32
N ALA A 93 21.37 14.75 -22.19
CA ALA A 93 22.25 13.82 -21.48
C ALA A 93 23.49 13.41 -22.30
N ASP A 94 23.41 13.53 -23.63
CA ASP A 94 24.51 13.27 -24.57
C ASP A 94 25.28 14.54 -24.95
N ASP A 95 24.73 15.74 -24.67
CA ASP A 95 25.41 17.02 -24.83
C ASP A 95 26.61 17.09 -23.87
N GLN A 96 27.79 16.87 -24.42
CA GLN A 96 29.09 16.90 -23.73
C GLN A 96 29.56 18.33 -23.38
N SER A 97 28.66 19.31 -23.32
CA SER A 97 29.05 20.65 -22.87
C SER A 97 29.61 20.57 -21.45
N GLU A 98 30.56 21.45 -21.09
CA GLU A 98 31.37 21.44 -19.85
C GLU A 98 30.57 21.47 -18.53
N PHE A 99 29.23 21.43 -18.61
CA PHE A 99 28.29 21.40 -17.52
C PHE A 99 27.71 19.98 -17.38
N TYR A 100 28.14 19.25 -16.35
CA TYR A 100 27.73 17.87 -16.06
C TYR A 100 26.20 17.74 -15.93
N PRO A 101 25.49 17.10 -16.88
CA PRO A 101 24.04 17.09 -16.91
C PRO A 101 23.49 15.99 -15.96
N LEU A 102 23.72 16.16 -14.65
CA LEU A 102 23.23 15.22 -13.63
C LEU A 102 21.70 15.12 -13.67
N GLY A 103 21.01 16.26 -13.77
CA GLY A 103 19.54 16.31 -13.82
C GLY A 103 18.95 15.53 -15.00
N PRO A 104 19.32 15.86 -16.27
CA PRO A 104 18.85 15.13 -17.44
C PRO A 104 19.20 13.63 -17.42
N SER A 105 20.35 13.28 -16.84
CA SER A 105 20.78 11.88 -16.73
C SER A 105 19.96 11.09 -15.71
N ILE A 106 19.62 11.70 -14.57
CA ILE A 106 18.71 11.11 -13.57
C ILE A 106 17.31 10.98 -14.18
N ALA A 107 16.83 12.02 -14.88
CA ALA A 107 15.53 12.02 -15.55
C ALA A 107 15.41 10.88 -16.58
N LEU A 108 16.41 10.72 -17.44
CA LEU A 108 16.45 9.63 -18.44
C LEU A 108 16.46 8.25 -17.77
N THR A 109 17.26 8.10 -16.70
CA THR A 109 17.33 6.84 -15.94
C THR A 109 15.99 6.54 -15.28
N TYR A 110 15.31 7.54 -14.72
CA TYR A 110 13.98 7.38 -14.12
C TYR A 110 12.96 6.82 -15.09
N VAL A 111 12.89 7.39 -16.30
CA VAL A 111 11.94 6.93 -17.33
C VAL A 111 12.22 5.47 -17.70
N SER A 112 13.48 5.11 -17.94
CA SER A 112 13.86 3.74 -18.28
C SER A 112 13.51 2.74 -17.17
N VAL A 113 13.79 3.09 -15.91
CA VAL A 113 13.46 2.23 -14.75
C VAL A 113 11.94 2.15 -14.55
N LEU A 114 11.21 3.25 -14.81
CA LEU A 114 9.75 3.27 -14.71
C LEU A 114 9.11 2.30 -15.72
N GLU A 115 9.59 2.26 -16.95
CA GLU A 115 9.13 1.30 -17.97
C GLU A 115 9.32 -0.16 -17.55
N ASP A 116 10.50 -0.48 -17.00
CA ASP A 116 10.78 -1.81 -16.46
C ASP A 116 9.85 -2.15 -15.28
N CYS A 117 9.64 -1.20 -14.36
CA CYS A 117 8.74 -1.39 -13.21
C CYS A 117 7.30 -1.60 -13.65
N VAL A 118 6.81 -0.83 -14.63
CA VAL A 118 5.45 -0.99 -15.18
C VAL A 118 5.30 -2.37 -15.81
N SER A 119 6.28 -2.79 -16.61
CA SER A 119 6.27 -4.11 -17.26
C SER A 119 6.26 -5.24 -16.22
N HIS A 120 7.07 -5.11 -15.17
CA HIS A 120 7.11 -6.07 -14.08
C HIS A 120 5.78 -6.16 -13.33
N CYS A 121 5.22 -5.02 -12.91
CA CYS A 121 3.92 -4.95 -12.23
C CYS A 121 2.77 -5.50 -13.07
N LEU A 122 2.80 -5.29 -14.40
CA LEU A 122 1.81 -5.86 -15.31
C LEU A 122 1.88 -7.39 -15.34
N ASN A 123 3.09 -7.95 -15.42
CA ASN A 123 3.31 -9.40 -15.44
C ASN A 123 2.87 -10.06 -14.12
N GLU A 124 3.29 -9.50 -12.98
CA GLU A 124 2.85 -9.98 -11.67
C GLU A 124 1.33 -9.84 -11.49
N GLY A 125 0.76 -8.72 -11.96
CA GLY A 125 -0.68 -8.49 -11.93
C GLY A 125 -1.46 -9.56 -12.69
N LEU A 126 -0.97 -10.00 -13.85
CA LEU A 126 -1.57 -11.10 -14.62
C LEU A 126 -1.45 -12.43 -13.88
N GLU A 127 -0.29 -12.72 -13.30
CA GLU A 127 -0.06 -13.95 -12.52
C GLU A 127 -1.01 -14.01 -11.30
N VAL A 128 -1.10 -12.94 -10.52
CA VAL A 128 -2.00 -12.85 -9.36
C VAL A 128 -3.46 -13.01 -9.77
N LYS A 129 -3.87 -12.40 -10.89
CA LYS A 129 -5.24 -12.59 -11.42
C LYS A 129 -5.49 -14.04 -11.81
N SER A 130 -4.50 -14.72 -12.41
CA SER A 130 -4.61 -16.13 -12.77
C SER A 130 -4.75 -17.06 -11.55
N LEU A 131 -4.17 -16.68 -10.40
CA LEU A 131 -4.27 -17.40 -9.13
C LEU A 131 -5.61 -17.14 -8.39
N GLY A 132 -6.49 -16.31 -8.93
CA GLY A 132 -7.79 -15.97 -8.33
C GLY A 132 -7.83 -14.62 -7.60
N GLY A 133 -6.74 -13.85 -7.66
CA GLY A 133 -6.65 -12.49 -7.15
C GLY A 133 -6.60 -12.37 -5.63
N LEU A 134 -6.95 -11.20 -5.11
CA LEU A 134 -6.87 -10.91 -3.68
C LEU A 134 -7.91 -11.73 -2.90
N HIS A 135 -7.44 -12.52 -1.94
CA HIS A 135 -8.28 -13.20 -0.95
C HIS A 135 -8.29 -12.40 0.36
N VAL A 136 -9.47 -11.94 0.75
CA VAL A 136 -9.67 -11.20 2.00
C VAL A 136 -10.27 -12.13 3.06
N ILE A 137 -9.63 -12.21 4.21
CA ILE A 137 -10.11 -13.00 5.35
C ILE A 137 -10.54 -12.05 6.46
N GLY A 138 -11.82 -12.07 6.80
CA GLY A 138 -12.34 -11.41 7.99
C GLY A 138 -12.28 -12.37 9.18
N THR A 139 -11.65 -11.94 10.27
CA THR A 139 -11.46 -12.75 11.50
C THR A 139 -12.56 -12.55 12.53
N SER A 140 -13.40 -11.53 12.34
CA SER A 140 -14.51 -11.18 13.20
C SER A 140 -15.51 -10.33 12.39
N LEU A 141 -16.70 -10.11 12.96
CA LEU A 141 -17.66 -9.15 12.42
C LEU A 141 -17.59 -7.84 13.20
N HIS A 142 -17.67 -6.73 12.48
CA HIS A 142 -17.79 -5.41 13.09
C HIS A 142 -19.23 -5.12 13.50
N GLU A 143 -19.43 -4.12 14.34
CA GLU A 143 -20.77 -3.70 14.76
C GLU A 143 -21.61 -3.09 13.62
N SER A 144 -20.99 -2.81 12.47
CA SER A 144 -21.69 -2.35 11.27
C SER A 144 -21.30 -3.14 10.01
N ARG A 145 -22.33 -3.51 9.24
CA ARG A 145 -22.21 -4.13 7.92
C ARG A 145 -21.43 -3.28 6.95
N ARG A 146 -21.49 -1.95 7.09
CA ARG A 146 -20.75 -1.03 6.23
C ARG A 146 -19.25 -1.27 6.35
N ILE A 147 -18.73 -1.48 7.55
CA ILE A 147 -17.30 -1.68 7.79
C ILE A 147 -16.87 -3.04 7.23
N ASP A 148 -17.66 -4.09 7.45
CA ASP A 148 -17.40 -5.40 6.86
C ASP A 148 -17.43 -5.37 5.32
N ASN A 149 -18.35 -4.60 4.74
CA ASN A 149 -18.41 -4.40 3.29
C ASN A 149 -17.24 -3.59 2.75
N GLN A 150 -16.66 -2.67 3.53
CA GLN A 150 -15.40 -2.00 3.16
C GLN A 150 -14.25 -3.00 3.09
N LEU A 151 -14.18 -3.95 4.02
CA LEU A 151 -13.19 -5.02 4.00
C LEU A 151 -13.39 -5.93 2.78
N ARG A 152 -14.63 -6.35 2.52
CA ARG A 152 -14.99 -7.12 1.30
C ARG A 152 -14.60 -6.39 0.01
N GLY A 153 -14.87 -5.08 -0.04
CA GLY A 153 -14.56 -4.22 -1.18
C GLY A 153 -13.07 -3.99 -1.43
N ARG A 154 -12.17 -4.49 -0.58
CA ARG A 154 -10.73 -4.50 -0.87
C ARG A 154 -10.39 -5.48 -2.00
N ALA A 155 -11.12 -6.58 -2.12
CA ALA A 155 -10.99 -7.54 -3.21
C ALA A 155 -11.84 -7.12 -4.43
N GLY A 156 -11.48 -7.64 -5.60
CA GLY A 156 -12.29 -7.54 -6.82
C GLY A 156 -12.45 -6.13 -7.40
N ARG A 157 -11.44 -5.27 -7.25
CA ARG A 157 -11.47 -3.90 -7.80
C ARG A 157 -11.47 -3.94 -9.32
N GLN A 158 -12.19 -3.02 -9.96
CA GLN A 158 -12.24 -2.90 -11.43
C GLN A 158 -12.67 -4.19 -12.15
N GLY A 159 -13.40 -5.08 -11.49
CA GLY A 159 -13.81 -6.38 -12.05
C GLY A 159 -12.73 -7.45 -11.99
N ASP A 160 -11.62 -7.23 -11.26
CA ASP A 160 -10.60 -8.24 -11.04
C ASP A 160 -11.17 -9.46 -10.29
N PRO A 161 -10.61 -10.67 -10.50
CA PRO A 161 -10.93 -11.81 -9.66
C PRO A 161 -10.50 -11.53 -8.21
N GLY A 162 -11.31 -12.02 -7.27
CA GLY A 162 -11.04 -11.86 -5.85
C GLY A 162 -12.07 -12.64 -5.06
N SER A 163 -11.72 -12.92 -3.81
CA SER A 163 -12.62 -13.66 -2.92
C SER A 163 -12.55 -13.10 -1.51
N THR A 164 -13.63 -13.31 -0.76
CA THR A 164 -13.69 -12.90 0.63
C THR A 164 -14.36 -13.97 1.46
N ARG A 165 -13.80 -14.27 2.63
CA ARG A 165 -14.36 -15.22 3.60
C ARG A 165 -14.29 -14.64 4.99
N PHE A 166 -15.39 -14.71 5.74
CA PHE A 166 -15.41 -14.35 7.15
C PHE A 166 -15.43 -15.63 7.97
N MET A 167 -14.52 -15.71 8.93
CA MET A 167 -14.44 -16.76 9.94
C MET A 167 -14.74 -16.07 11.27
N VAL A 168 -15.73 -16.59 11.98
CA VAL A 168 -16.34 -15.88 13.10
C VAL A 168 -16.60 -16.88 14.22
N SER A 169 -16.34 -16.46 15.46
CA SER A 169 -16.64 -17.25 16.65
C SER A 169 -17.78 -16.63 17.43
N LEU A 170 -18.61 -17.47 18.07
CA LEU A 170 -19.62 -16.99 19.01
C LEU A 170 -19.02 -16.29 20.23
N GLN A 171 -17.74 -16.55 20.52
CA GLN A 171 -17.01 -15.93 21.60
C GLN A 171 -16.44 -14.56 21.21
N ASP A 172 -16.62 -14.08 19.98
CA ASP A 172 -16.11 -12.79 19.56
C ASP A 172 -16.79 -11.63 20.32
N GLU A 173 -16.03 -10.55 20.52
CA GLU A 173 -16.43 -9.39 21.34
C GLU A 173 -17.78 -8.79 20.92
N MET A 174 -18.07 -8.75 19.62
CA MET A 174 -19.35 -8.25 19.10
C MET A 174 -20.53 -9.05 19.65
N PHE A 175 -20.47 -10.38 19.63
CA PHE A 175 -21.58 -11.20 20.15
C PHE A 175 -21.68 -11.11 21.68
N GLN A 176 -20.56 -11.02 22.37
CA GLN A 176 -20.54 -10.85 23.83
C GLN A 176 -21.15 -9.51 24.28
N LYS A 177 -20.89 -8.42 23.55
CA LYS A 177 -21.43 -7.09 23.89
C LYS A 177 -22.93 -6.99 23.56
N PHE A 178 -23.37 -7.59 22.46
CA PHE A 178 -24.75 -7.53 21.99
C PHE A 178 -25.56 -8.77 22.38
N ASN A 179 -25.25 -9.38 23.52
CA ASN A 179 -25.78 -10.63 24.10
C ASN A 179 -27.30 -10.64 24.37
N PHE A 180 -28.09 -9.80 23.70
CA PHE A 180 -29.53 -9.65 23.89
C PHE A 180 -30.33 -10.87 23.43
N ASP A 181 -29.74 -11.79 22.64
CA ASP A 181 -30.46 -12.94 22.09
C ASP A 181 -29.53 -14.06 21.57
N THR A 182 -28.40 -14.34 22.22
CA THR A 182 -27.42 -15.36 21.78
C THR A 182 -27.61 -16.72 22.44
N GLU A 183 -28.43 -16.81 23.51
CA GLU A 183 -28.70 -18.08 24.21
C GLU A 183 -29.23 -19.17 23.27
N TRP A 184 -30.12 -18.81 22.33
CA TRP A 184 -30.66 -19.78 21.39
C TRP A 184 -29.61 -20.21 20.35
N ALA A 185 -28.69 -19.33 19.96
CA ALA A 185 -27.61 -19.64 19.02
C ALA A 185 -26.59 -20.59 19.67
N VAL A 186 -26.21 -20.31 20.92
CA VAL A 186 -25.39 -21.18 21.75
C VAL A 186 -26.09 -22.54 21.98
N LYS A 187 -27.40 -22.55 22.27
CA LYS A 187 -28.22 -23.78 22.44
C LYS A 187 -28.44 -24.58 21.14
N LEU A 188 -28.43 -23.93 19.99
CA LEU A 188 -28.57 -24.57 18.68
C LEU A 188 -27.23 -25.19 18.27
N ILE A 189 -26.14 -24.47 18.48
CA ILE A 189 -24.78 -24.89 18.17
C ILE A 189 -24.32 -26.01 19.10
N SER A 190 -24.61 -25.92 20.41
CA SER A 190 -24.31 -27.00 21.36
C SER A 190 -25.08 -28.30 21.08
N ARG A 191 -26.21 -28.24 20.36
CA ARG A 191 -26.96 -29.42 19.91
C ARG A 191 -26.43 -30.02 18.61
N ILE A 192 -25.75 -29.23 17.79
CA ILE A 192 -25.19 -29.64 16.49
C ILE A 192 -23.76 -30.16 16.66
N THR A 193 -23.02 -29.63 17.63
CA THR A 193 -21.58 -29.80 17.74
C THR A 193 -21.23 -30.66 18.95
N ASN A 194 -21.00 -31.96 18.72
CA ASN A 194 -20.30 -32.84 19.68
C ASN A 194 -18.77 -32.79 19.52
N ASN A 195 -18.23 -32.07 18.52
CA ASN A 195 -16.80 -31.93 18.22
C ASN A 195 -16.46 -30.48 17.85
N GLU A 196 -15.58 -29.82 18.60
CA GLU A 196 -15.26 -28.38 18.48
C GLU A 196 -14.59 -27.97 17.14
N ASP A 197 -14.09 -28.93 16.37
CA ASP A 197 -13.28 -28.66 15.17
C ASP A 197 -14.07 -28.53 13.85
N ILE A 198 -15.40 -28.72 13.89
CA ILE A 198 -16.23 -28.72 12.67
C ILE A 198 -16.78 -27.32 12.40
N PRO A 199 -16.50 -26.70 11.23
CA PRO A 199 -17.08 -25.42 10.88
C PRO A 199 -18.60 -25.54 10.72
N ILE A 200 -19.31 -24.61 11.34
CA ILE A 200 -20.78 -24.60 11.31
C ILE A 200 -21.22 -23.78 10.10
N GLU A 201 -21.70 -24.47 9.07
CA GLU A 201 -22.19 -23.85 7.84
C GLU A 201 -23.71 -24.00 7.73
N GLY A 202 -24.43 -22.88 7.62
CA GLY A 202 -25.88 -22.91 7.49
C GLY A 202 -26.51 -21.56 7.19
N HIS A 203 -27.38 -21.51 6.18
CA HIS A 203 -28.08 -20.29 5.78
C HIS A 203 -28.90 -19.66 6.92
N GLY A 204 -29.48 -20.49 7.79
CA GLY A 204 -30.23 -20.02 8.96
C GLY A 204 -29.36 -19.25 9.95
N ILE A 205 -28.19 -19.81 10.28
CA ILE A 205 -27.23 -19.23 11.22
C ILE A 205 -26.68 -17.91 10.66
N VAL A 206 -26.30 -17.88 9.39
CA VAL A 206 -25.83 -16.66 8.73
C VAL A 206 -26.89 -15.54 8.78
N LYS A 207 -28.17 -15.85 8.53
CA LYS A 207 -29.27 -14.85 8.62
C LYS A 207 -29.43 -14.30 10.03
N GLN A 208 -29.24 -15.14 11.05
CA GLN A 208 -29.36 -14.74 12.45
C GLN A 208 -28.19 -13.87 12.89
N LEU A 209 -26.95 -14.22 12.52
CA LEU A 209 -25.76 -13.38 12.74
C LEU A 209 -25.92 -12.00 12.09
N LEU A 210 -26.42 -11.96 10.85
CA LEU A 210 -26.76 -10.72 10.14
C LEU A 210 -27.82 -9.90 10.89
N SER A 211 -28.76 -10.54 11.59
CA SER A 211 -29.81 -9.85 12.35
C SER A 211 -29.25 -9.22 13.63
N LEU A 212 -28.34 -9.90 14.32
CA LEU A 212 -27.61 -9.33 15.47
C LEU A 212 -26.84 -8.07 15.07
N GLN A 213 -26.17 -8.10 13.92
CA GLN A 213 -25.46 -6.94 13.40
C GLN A 213 -26.39 -5.75 13.09
N ILE A 214 -27.60 -5.98 12.54
CA ILE A 214 -28.61 -4.91 12.37
C ILE A 214 -29.00 -4.31 13.72
N ASN A 215 -29.17 -5.15 14.74
CA ASN A 215 -29.56 -4.67 16.07
C ASN A 215 -28.45 -3.81 16.70
N ALA A 216 -27.18 -4.21 16.53
CA ALA A 216 -26.04 -3.39 16.94
C ALA A 216 -26.02 -2.03 16.22
N GLU A 217 -26.25 -2.02 14.89
CA GLU A 217 -26.35 -0.77 14.13
C GLU A 217 -27.47 0.14 14.63
N LYS A 218 -28.65 -0.43 14.92
CA LYS A 218 -29.79 0.31 15.47
C LYS A 218 -29.48 0.90 16.85
N TYR A 219 -28.78 0.16 17.70
CA TYR A 219 -28.35 0.63 19.01
C TYR A 219 -27.45 1.87 18.89
N PHE A 220 -26.40 1.80 18.06
CA PHE A 220 -25.51 2.96 17.82
C PHE A 220 -26.19 4.10 17.07
N PHE A 221 -27.17 3.81 16.22
CA PHE A 221 -27.99 4.85 15.60
C PHE A 221 -28.83 5.59 16.65
N GLY A 222 -29.46 4.87 17.58
CA GLY A 222 -30.23 5.46 18.68
C GLY A 222 -29.39 6.40 19.54
N ILE A 223 -28.19 5.97 19.95
CA ILE A 223 -27.26 6.81 20.73
C ILE A 223 -26.94 8.11 19.99
N ARG A 224 -26.60 8.03 18.70
CA ARG A 224 -26.29 9.21 17.88
C ARG A 224 -27.50 10.12 17.72
N LYS A 225 -28.71 9.56 17.55
CA LYS A 225 -29.94 10.34 17.45
C LYS A 225 -30.22 11.10 18.74
N SER A 226 -30.16 10.43 19.90
CA SER A 226 -30.35 11.09 21.20
C SER A 226 -29.31 12.17 21.45
N LEU A 227 -28.05 11.95 21.07
CA LEU A 227 -27.01 12.98 21.18
C LEU A 227 -27.38 14.25 20.39
N VAL A 228 -27.83 14.10 19.15
CA VAL A 228 -28.27 15.22 18.30
C VAL A 228 -29.51 15.90 18.88
N GLU A 229 -30.49 15.14 19.36
CA GLU A 229 -31.71 15.69 19.98
C GLU A 229 -31.41 16.51 21.24
N PHE A 230 -30.40 16.11 22.03
CA PHE A 230 -29.97 16.90 23.18
C PHE A 230 -29.24 18.19 22.77
N ASP A 231 -28.45 18.14 21.70
CA ASP A 231 -27.74 19.30 21.15
C ASP A 231 -28.74 20.36 20.63
N GLU A 232 -29.77 19.93 19.90
CA GLU A 232 -30.86 20.79 19.40
C GLU A 232 -31.65 21.52 20.50
N VAL A 233 -31.67 21.01 21.74
CA VAL A 233 -32.33 21.67 22.88
C VAL A 233 -31.41 22.70 23.56
N LEU A 234 -30.10 22.54 23.42
CA LEU A 234 -29.11 23.45 24.00
C LEU A 234 -28.81 24.66 23.09
N GLU A 235 -29.01 24.52 21.77
CA GLU A 235 -29.00 25.62 20.79
C GLU A 235 -30.22 26.55 20.91
#